data_AF-U2G3U0-F1
#
_entry.id   AF-U2G3U0-F1
#
_cell.length_a   1.000
_cell.length_b   1.000
_cell.length_c   1.000
_cell.angle_alpha   90.00
_cell.angle_beta   90.00
_cell.angle_gamma   90.00
#
_symmetry.space_group_name_H-M   'P 1'
#
loop_
_entity.id
_entity.type
_entity.pdbx_description
1 polymer ?
#
loop_
_entity_poly.entity_id
_entity_poly.type
_entity_poly.pdbx_seq_one_letter_code
_entity_poly.pdbx_strand_id
1 'polypeptide(L)'
;MYQYRQVLVRMRQGDSDRDIDRSKIMGRKKLAAVREIATERGWLSPGNALPDDAQLATAFSRKEFLPASCISSAEPWREQIAQWHDAGVPGTTIHSALVRNHGYEGSYSSVYRLLQQLKAELTPDVPMRLEFKPAENHKLVITRRAGSRRSNWAGSC
;
A
#
# COMPACT_ATOMS: atom_id res chain seq x y z
N MET A 1 12.87 -9.13 -17.56
CA MET A 1 14.30 -8.99 -17.18
C MET A 1 15.18 -8.54 -18.34
N TYR A 2 14.95 -8.97 -19.59
CA TYR A 2 15.71 -8.56 -20.79
C TYR A 2 15.82 -7.05 -21.08
N GLN A 3 14.87 -6.24 -20.61
CA GLN A 3 14.87 -4.79 -20.82
C GLN A 3 16.07 -4.08 -20.17
N TYR A 4 16.57 -4.58 -19.04
CA TYR A 4 17.72 -3.96 -18.35
C TYR A 4 19.03 -4.19 -19.11
N ARG A 5 19.22 -5.39 -19.66
CA ARG A 5 20.40 -5.72 -20.47
C ARG A 5 20.48 -4.85 -21.72
N GLN A 6 19.34 -4.67 -22.42
CA GLN A 6 19.26 -3.79 -23.59
C GLN A 6 19.59 -2.33 -23.25
N VAL A 7 19.08 -1.83 -22.12
CA VAL A 7 19.38 -0.47 -21.64
C VAL A 7 20.86 -0.30 -21.31
N LEU A 8 21.49 -1.28 -20.62
CA LEU A 8 22.90 -1.21 -20.27
C LEU A 8 23.83 -1.20 -21.49
N VAL A 9 23.51 -2.00 -22.51
CA VAL A 9 24.26 -2.01 -23.77
C VAL A 9 24.19 -0.64 -24.46
N ARG A 10 23.01 -0.03 -24.51
CA ARG A 10 22.83 1.32 -25.08
C ARG A 10 23.54 2.40 -24.28
N MET A 11 23.48 2.34 -22.95
CA MET A 11 24.24 3.25 -22.09
C MET A 11 25.75 3.12 -22.31
N ARG A 12 26.26 1.89 -22.54
CA ARG A 12 27.67 1.66 -22.86
C ARG A 12 28.05 2.18 -24.25
N GLN A 13 27.12 2.19 -25.20
CA GLN A 13 27.28 2.80 -26.53
C GLN A 13 27.27 4.34 -26.49
N GLY A 14 26.98 4.94 -25.33
CA GLY A 14 26.96 6.39 -25.14
C GLY A 14 25.59 7.03 -25.35
N ASP A 15 24.52 6.25 -25.51
CA ASP A 15 23.17 6.79 -25.67
C ASP A 15 22.76 7.60 -24.44
N SER A 16 22.14 8.76 -24.69
CA SER A 16 21.56 9.56 -23.62
C SER A 16 20.25 8.94 -23.14
N ASP A 17 19.88 9.18 -21.89
CA ASP A 17 18.63 8.69 -21.31
C ASP A 17 17.41 9.15 -22.13
N ARG A 18 17.50 10.30 -22.84
CA ARG A 18 16.44 10.79 -23.74
C ARG A 18 16.29 9.93 -24.99
N ASP A 19 17.39 9.44 -25.55
CA ASP A 19 17.37 8.60 -26.75
C ASP A 19 16.84 7.19 -26.41
N ILE A 20 17.20 6.67 -25.23
CA ILE A 20 16.66 5.41 -24.72
C ILE A 20 15.16 5.54 -24.39
N ASP A 21 14.72 6.66 -23.79
CA ASP A 21 13.30 6.93 -23.50
C ASP A 21 12.44 6.96 -24.78
N ARG A 22 12.96 7.53 -25.89
CA ARG A 22 12.26 7.50 -27.19
C ARG A 22 11.96 6.09 -27.69
N SER A 23 12.78 5.10 -27.31
CA SER A 23 12.55 3.70 -27.69
C SER A 23 11.46 3.00 -26.86
N LYS A 24 10.85 3.70 -25.89
CA LYS A 24 9.74 3.22 -25.03
C LYS A 24 10.04 1.93 -24.24
N ILE A 25 11.31 1.61 -24.05
CA ILE A 25 11.74 0.43 -23.26
C ILE A 25 11.52 0.70 -21.77
N MET A 26 11.88 1.89 -21.29
CA MET A 26 11.82 2.25 -19.88
C MET A 26 11.73 3.78 -19.73
N GLY A 27 10.93 4.26 -18.79
CA GLY A 27 10.73 5.70 -18.61
C GLY A 27 11.95 6.39 -18.00
N ARG A 28 12.18 7.66 -18.38
CA ARG A 28 13.31 8.51 -17.93
C ARG A 28 13.71 8.36 -16.45
N LYS A 29 12.78 8.42 -15.50
CA LYS A 29 13.09 8.33 -14.06
C LYS A 29 13.77 7.00 -13.69
N LYS A 30 13.33 5.92 -14.33
CA LYS A 30 13.87 4.58 -14.08
C LYS A 30 15.20 4.38 -14.82
N LEU A 31 15.39 5.01 -15.98
CA LEU A 31 16.68 5.06 -16.68
C LEU A 31 17.76 5.77 -15.84
N ALA A 32 17.43 6.90 -15.23
CA ALA A 32 18.36 7.61 -14.34
C ALA A 32 18.81 6.74 -13.16
N ALA A 33 17.87 6.06 -12.49
CA ALA A 33 18.17 5.13 -11.41
C ALA A 33 19.02 3.93 -11.88
N VAL A 34 18.75 3.40 -13.08
CA VAL A 34 19.57 2.32 -13.68
C VAL A 34 21.00 2.81 -13.96
N ARG A 35 21.15 4.04 -14.45
CA ARG A 35 22.46 4.63 -14.76
C ARG A 35 23.30 4.83 -13.51
N GLU A 36 22.70 5.30 -12.43
CA GLU A 36 23.34 5.45 -11.12
C GLU A 36 23.87 4.09 -10.61
N ILE A 37 22.99 3.08 -10.51
CA ILE A 37 23.36 1.73 -10.08
C ILE A 37 24.42 1.10 -11.00
N ALA A 38 24.30 1.31 -12.31
CA ALA A 38 25.27 0.79 -13.28
C ALA A 38 26.64 1.48 -13.17
N THR A 39 26.67 2.75 -12.80
CA THR A 39 27.91 3.50 -12.56
C THR A 39 28.57 3.06 -11.26
N GLU A 40 27.80 2.95 -10.17
CA GLU A 40 28.27 2.45 -8.87
C GLU A 40 28.89 1.06 -8.96
N ARG A 41 28.28 0.18 -9.75
CA ARG A 41 28.76 -1.19 -9.96
C ARG A 41 29.80 -1.32 -11.09
N GLY A 42 30.13 -0.21 -11.74
CA GLY A 42 31.11 -0.18 -12.84
C GLY A 42 30.67 -0.93 -14.11
N TRP A 43 29.39 -1.21 -14.28
CA TRP A 43 28.85 -1.97 -15.42
C TRP A 43 28.91 -1.20 -16.75
N LEU A 44 29.08 0.12 -16.69
CA LEU A 44 29.27 0.96 -17.87
C LEU A 44 30.71 0.90 -18.42
N SER A 45 31.67 0.39 -17.65
CA SER A 45 33.05 0.27 -18.09
C SER A 45 33.22 -0.91 -19.08
N PRO A 46 33.89 -0.69 -20.23
CA PRO A 46 34.04 -1.72 -21.27
C PRO A 46 34.83 -2.95 -20.82
N GLY A 47 35.66 -2.82 -19.77
CA GLY A 47 36.43 -3.92 -19.17
C GLY A 47 35.65 -4.82 -18.21
N ASN A 48 34.43 -4.44 -17.82
CA ASN A 48 33.60 -5.27 -16.95
C ASN A 48 32.64 -6.14 -17.77
N ALA A 49 32.59 -7.43 -17.42
CA ALA A 49 31.66 -8.39 -18.00
C ALA A 49 30.22 -7.89 -17.82
N LEU A 50 29.41 -8.02 -18.88
CA LEU A 50 28.01 -7.65 -18.81
C LEU A 50 27.33 -8.52 -17.74
N PRO A 51 26.67 -7.95 -16.73
CA PRO A 51 26.02 -8.73 -15.69
C PRO A 51 24.98 -9.68 -16.29
N ASP A 52 24.89 -10.87 -15.71
CA ASP A 52 23.89 -11.86 -16.08
C ASP A 52 22.48 -11.40 -15.66
N ASP A 53 21.46 -11.91 -16.34
CA ASP A 53 20.06 -11.57 -16.09
C ASP A 53 19.65 -11.88 -14.64
N ALA A 54 20.25 -12.91 -14.02
CA ALA A 54 20.08 -13.21 -12.61
C ALA A 54 20.66 -12.14 -11.68
N GLN A 55 21.83 -11.56 -12.02
CA GLN A 55 22.45 -10.48 -11.24
C GLN A 55 21.68 -9.17 -11.39
N LEU A 56 21.15 -8.90 -12.60
CA LEU A 56 20.26 -7.78 -12.85
C LEU A 56 18.94 -7.93 -12.08
N ALA A 57 18.40 -9.14 -12.04
CA ALA A 57 17.22 -9.45 -11.25
C ALA A 57 17.48 -9.18 -9.77
N THR A 58 18.61 -9.60 -9.19
CA THR A 58 18.92 -9.31 -7.79
C THR A 58 19.13 -7.81 -7.52
N ALA A 59 19.74 -7.08 -8.47
CA ALA A 59 20.04 -5.66 -8.33
C ALA A 59 18.80 -4.76 -8.45
N PHE A 60 17.91 -5.10 -9.38
CA PHE A 60 16.71 -4.33 -9.72
C PHE A 60 15.42 -4.99 -9.27
N SER A 61 15.50 -6.14 -8.58
CA SER A 61 14.37 -6.75 -7.90
C SER A 61 13.80 -5.69 -7.01
N ARG A 62 12.52 -5.42 -7.22
CA ARG A 62 11.77 -4.48 -6.42
C ARG A 62 11.93 -4.95 -4.99
N LYS A 63 12.71 -4.21 -4.20
CA LYS A 63 12.61 -4.30 -2.76
C LYS A 63 11.16 -3.96 -2.49
N GLU A 64 10.34 -4.96 -2.21
CA GLU A 64 8.98 -4.81 -1.70
C GLU A 64 9.08 -4.23 -0.29
N PHE A 65 9.79 -3.13 -0.13
CA PHE A 65 9.48 -2.21 0.93
C PHE A 65 8.17 -1.58 0.51
N LEU A 66 7.08 -2.20 0.97
CA LEU A 66 5.87 -1.48 1.28
C LEU A 66 6.33 -0.15 1.93
N PRO A 67 5.96 1.00 1.36
CA PRO A 67 6.41 2.28 1.90
C PRO A 67 6.04 2.32 3.38
N ALA A 68 6.90 2.85 4.25
CA ALA A 68 6.65 2.93 5.68
C ALA A 68 5.33 3.67 6.02
N SER A 69 4.73 4.37 5.06
CA SER A 69 3.34 4.87 5.10
C SER A 69 2.27 3.79 5.23
N CYS A 70 2.61 2.52 5.04
CA CYS A 70 1.73 1.35 5.23
C CYS A 70 1.83 0.75 6.63
N ILE A 71 2.79 1.16 7.46
CA ILE A 71 2.78 0.80 8.87
C ILE A 71 1.84 1.82 9.50
N SER A 72 0.59 1.41 9.73
CA SER A 72 -0.33 2.27 10.46
C SER A 72 0.34 2.59 11.79
N SER A 73 0.43 3.88 12.13
CA SER A 73 0.92 4.28 13.45
C SER A 73 0.18 3.55 14.56
N ALA A 74 -1.02 3.01 14.29
CA ALA A 74 -1.86 2.25 15.18
C ALA A 74 -1.51 0.75 15.34
N GLU A 75 -0.57 0.19 14.54
CA GLU A 75 -0.17 -1.23 14.59
C GLU A 75 0.22 -1.71 16.00
N PRO A 76 1.00 -0.96 16.81
CA PRO A 76 1.37 -1.41 18.16
C PRO A 76 0.17 -1.63 19.09
N TRP A 77 -0.98 -1.01 18.79
CA TRP A 77 -2.20 -1.11 19.58
C TRP A 77 -3.28 -1.95 18.90
N ARG A 78 -2.93 -2.71 17.85
CA ARG A 78 -3.88 -3.50 17.06
C ARG A 78 -4.73 -4.44 17.92
N GLU A 79 -4.11 -5.14 18.87
CA GLU A 79 -4.80 -6.06 19.78
C GLU A 79 -5.79 -5.33 20.71
N GLN A 80 -5.39 -4.19 21.27
CA GLN A 80 -6.26 -3.38 22.15
C GLN A 80 -7.41 -2.76 21.38
N ILE A 81 -7.15 -2.27 20.17
CA ILE A 81 -8.16 -1.71 19.27
C ILE A 81 -9.16 -2.80 18.85
N ALA A 82 -8.70 -4.02 18.56
CA ALA A 82 -9.55 -5.16 18.27
C ALA A 82 -10.43 -5.52 19.47
N GLN A 83 -9.86 -5.59 20.68
CA GLN A 83 -10.61 -5.89 21.90
C GLN A 83 -11.70 -4.85 22.18
N TRP A 84 -11.39 -3.56 22.04
CA TRP A 84 -12.39 -2.50 22.20
C TRP A 84 -13.44 -2.50 21.10
N HIS A 85 -13.05 -2.82 19.87
CA HIS A 85 -13.99 -2.98 18.77
C HIS A 85 -14.96 -4.15 19.01
N ASP A 86 -14.47 -5.29 19.48
CA ASP A 86 -15.29 -6.46 19.82
C ASP A 86 -16.21 -6.18 21.02
N ALA A 87 -15.78 -5.33 21.95
CA ALA A 87 -16.60 -4.80 23.03
C ALA A 87 -17.64 -3.74 22.58
N GLY A 88 -17.68 -3.41 21.27
CA GLY A 88 -18.65 -2.47 20.70
C GLY A 88 -18.31 -0.99 20.92
N VAL A 89 -17.06 -0.67 21.28
CA VAL A 89 -16.63 0.71 21.51
C VAL A 89 -16.52 1.45 20.17
N PRO A 90 -17.12 2.65 20.03
CA PRO A 90 -17.02 3.45 18.81
C PRO A 90 -15.56 3.85 18.51
N GLY A 91 -15.17 3.83 17.23
CA GLY A 91 -13.80 4.16 16.81
C GLY A 91 -13.30 5.54 17.28
N THR A 92 -14.19 6.54 17.42
CA THR A 92 -13.82 7.87 17.95
C THR A 92 -13.42 7.82 19.42
N THR A 93 -14.07 6.94 20.19
CA THR A 93 -13.74 6.69 21.59
C THR A 93 -12.43 5.91 21.70
N ILE A 94 -12.20 4.93 20.83
CA ILE A 94 -10.92 4.22 20.71
C ILE A 94 -9.78 5.20 20.46
N HIS A 95 -9.93 6.13 19.51
CA HIS A 95 -8.91 7.16 19.25
C HIS A 95 -8.69 8.06 20.47
N SER A 96 -9.76 8.52 21.12
CA SER A 96 -9.64 9.35 22.32
C SER A 96 -8.96 8.62 23.48
N ALA A 97 -9.23 7.32 23.64
CA ALA A 97 -8.59 6.47 24.65
C ALA A 97 -7.10 6.25 24.34
N LEU A 98 -6.74 6.05 23.06
CA LEU A 98 -5.35 5.94 22.62
C LEU A 98 -4.57 7.22 22.89
N VAL A 99 -5.15 8.39 22.63
CA VAL A 99 -4.51 9.69 22.90
C VAL A 99 -4.28 9.88 24.40
N ARG A 100 -5.30 9.56 25.23
CA ARG A 100 -5.26 9.80 26.68
C ARG A 100 -4.40 8.81 27.45
N ASN A 101 -4.50 7.51 27.13
CA ASN A 101 -3.87 6.45 27.92
C ASN A 101 -2.51 6.03 27.35
N HIS A 102 -2.31 6.21 26.04
CA HIS A 102 -1.12 5.71 25.34
C HIS A 102 -0.34 6.80 24.60
N GLY A 103 -0.73 8.08 24.71
CA GLY A 103 -0.02 9.20 24.08
C GLY A 103 -0.02 9.13 22.55
N TYR A 104 -1.04 8.54 21.95
CA TYR A 104 -1.09 8.37 20.50
C TYR A 104 -1.21 9.72 19.76
N GLU A 105 -0.25 10.03 18.90
CA GLU A 105 -0.23 11.28 18.11
C GLU A 105 -0.82 11.12 16.70
N GLY A 106 -1.20 9.90 16.31
CA GLY A 106 -1.70 9.63 14.97
C GLY A 106 -3.15 10.09 14.76
N SER A 107 -3.52 10.20 13.49
CA SER A 107 -4.87 10.63 13.11
C SER A 107 -5.94 9.57 13.40
N TYR A 108 -7.18 10.02 13.62
CA TYR A 108 -8.35 9.14 13.67
C TYR A 108 -8.47 8.25 12.42
N SER A 109 -8.13 8.78 11.24
CA SER A 109 -8.17 8.04 9.97
C SER A 109 -7.27 6.80 9.97
N SER A 110 -6.15 6.82 10.73
CA SER A 110 -5.28 5.66 10.89
C SER A 110 -5.98 4.54 11.68
N VAL A 111 -6.69 4.90 12.76
CA VAL A 111 -7.50 3.97 13.58
C VAL A 111 -8.67 3.42 12.77
N TYR A 112 -9.38 4.29 12.05
CA TYR A 112 -10.51 3.90 11.20
C TYR A 112 -10.10 2.90 10.10
N ARG A 113 -8.95 3.12 9.45
CA ARG A 113 -8.40 2.19 8.44
C ARG A 113 -8.05 0.84 9.05
N LEU A 114 -7.43 0.82 10.24
CA LEU A 114 -7.11 -0.42 10.94
C LEU A 114 -8.38 -1.21 11.30
N LEU A 115 -9.42 -0.53 11.80
CA LEU A 115 -10.72 -1.15 12.07
C LEU A 115 -11.37 -1.75 10.81
N GLN A 116 -11.27 -1.05 9.68
CA GLN A 116 -11.75 -1.57 8.39
C GLN A 116 -10.96 -2.80 7.93
N GLN A 117 -9.66 -2.86 8.18
CA GLN A 117 -8.83 -4.02 7.88
C GLN A 117 -9.20 -5.21 8.77
N LEU A 118 -9.35 -5.00 10.09
CA LEU A 118 -9.81 -6.05 11.02
C LEU A 118 -11.18 -6.62 10.59
N LYS A 119 -12.09 -5.75 10.14
CA LYS A 119 -13.39 -6.17 9.61
C LYS A 119 -13.28 -6.96 8.30
N ALA A 120 -12.38 -6.56 7.42
CA ALA A 120 -12.13 -7.27 6.16
C ALA A 120 -11.48 -8.63 6.38
N GLU A 121 -10.63 -8.79 7.40
CA GLU A 121 -10.08 -10.09 7.81
C GLU A 121 -11.16 -11.01 8.41
N LEU A 122 -12.12 -10.44 9.15
CA LEU A 122 -13.22 -11.20 9.76
C LEU A 122 -14.29 -11.62 8.74
N THR A 123 -14.44 -10.85 7.67
CA THR A 123 -15.41 -11.15 6.60
C THR A 123 -14.68 -11.96 5.53
N PRO A 124 -14.93 -13.26 5.37
CA PRO A 124 -14.32 -13.98 4.26
C PRO A 124 -14.79 -13.33 2.96
N ASP A 125 -13.83 -12.94 2.11
CA ASP A 125 -14.07 -12.42 0.76
C ASP A 125 -14.54 -13.56 -0.14
N VAL A 126 -15.73 -14.09 0.16
CA VAL A 126 -16.42 -15.02 -0.71
C VAL A 126 -17.46 -14.20 -1.44
N PRO A 127 -17.20 -13.76 -2.69
CA PRO A 127 -18.25 -13.29 -3.55
C PRO A 127 -19.14 -14.50 -3.88
N MET A 128 -20.11 -14.79 -3.02
CA MET A 128 -21.18 -15.71 -3.35
C MET A 128 -21.96 -15.06 -4.50
N ARG A 129 -21.83 -15.63 -5.71
CA ARG A 129 -22.64 -15.20 -6.86
C ARG A 129 -24.10 -15.51 -6.55
N LEU A 130 -24.87 -14.49 -6.15
CA LEU A 130 -26.33 -14.56 -6.24
C LEU A 130 -26.70 -14.46 -7.73
N GLU A 131 -27.14 -15.56 -8.33
CA GLU A 131 -27.76 -15.50 -9.65
C GLU A 131 -29.15 -14.86 -9.51
N PHE A 132 -29.30 -13.66 -10.07
CA PHE A 132 -30.59 -13.00 -10.23
C PHE A 132 -31.13 -13.29 -11.64
N LYS A 133 -32.38 -13.74 -11.73
CA LYS A 133 -33.08 -13.86 -13.02
C LYS A 133 -33.32 -12.45 -13.59
N PRO A 134 -33.16 -12.23 -14.91
CA PRO A 134 -33.02 -10.90 -15.52
C PRO A 134 -34.29 -10.01 -15.60
N ALA A 135 -35.31 -10.23 -14.76
CA ALA A 135 -36.61 -9.56 -14.90
C ALA A 135 -37.17 -8.85 -13.64
N GLU A 136 -36.43 -8.76 -12.54
CA GLU A 136 -36.89 -8.06 -11.31
C GLU A 136 -36.01 -6.84 -10.98
N ASN A 137 -36.07 -5.82 -11.84
CA ASN A 137 -35.54 -4.49 -11.49
C ASN A 137 -36.53 -3.75 -10.58
N HIS A 138 -36.67 -4.19 -9.33
CA HIS A 138 -37.33 -3.38 -8.30
C HIS A 138 -36.37 -2.30 -7.80
N LYS A 139 -36.78 -1.05 -7.99
CA LYS A 139 -36.06 0.17 -7.59
C LYS A 139 -35.65 0.12 -6.11
N LEU A 140 -34.36 -0.09 -5.83
CA LEU A 140 -33.82 0.16 -4.49
C LEU A 140 -33.69 1.68 -4.29
N VAL A 141 -34.72 2.27 -3.66
CA VAL A 141 -34.65 3.62 -3.10
C VAL A 141 -33.73 3.56 -1.88
N ILE A 142 -32.51 4.07 -2.00
CA ILE A 142 -31.60 4.26 -0.87
C ILE A 142 -32.11 5.46 -0.07
N THR A 143 -33.01 5.25 0.89
CA THR A 143 -33.30 6.27 1.90
C THR A 143 -32.17 6.29 2.91
N ARG A 144 -31.31 7.31 2.84
CA ARG A 144 -30.29 7.63 3.85
C ARG A 144 -31.01 7.98 5.16
N ARG A 145 -31.09 7.03 6.10
CA ARG A 145 -31.69 7.28 7.42
C ARG A 145 -30.74 8.16 8.24
N ALA A 146 -31.14 9.41 8.43
CA ALA A 146 -30.53 10.33 9.37
C ALA A 146 -30.88 9.94 10.82
N GLY A 147 -29.88 9.98 11.70
CA GLY A 147 -29.99 10.37 13.11
C GLY A 147 -30.65 9.40 14.10
N SER A 148 -29.90 9.04 15.15
CA SER A 148 -30.33 8.63 16.50
C SER A 148 -29.25 7.70 17.08
N ARG A 149 -28.66 7.87 18.27
CA ARG A 149 -28.97 8.66 19.47
C ARG A 149 -27.68 8.79 20.27
N ARG A 150 -27.49 9.94 20.94
CA ARG A 150 -26.63 10.04 22.12
C ARG A 150 -27.23 9.12 23.19
N SER A 151 -26.45 8.19 23.71
CA SER A 151 -26.71 7.54 24.99
C SER A 151 -25.61 7.94 25.95
N ASN A 152 -26.03 8.79 26.88
CA ASN A 152 -25.37 9.20 28.10
C ASN A 152 -24.83 7.96 28.84
N TRP A 153 -23.54 7.96 29.18
CA TRP A 153 -23.01 7.08 30.22
C TRP A 153 -22.55 7.97 31.37
N ALA A 154 -23.47 8.10 32.33
CA ALA A 154 -23.18 8.53 33.68
C ALA A 154 -22.75 7.31 34.50
N GLY A 155 -21.71 7.48 35.31
CA GLY A 155 -21.43 6.67 36.50
C GLY A 155 -20.76 5.31 36.27
N SER A 156 -19.55 5.14 36.82
CA SER A 156 -19.41 4.51 38.14
C SER A 156 -17.93 4.48 38.58
N CYS A 157 -17.72 5.05 39.77
CA CYS A 157 -16.63 4.90 40.76
C CYS A 157 -15.18 5.11 40.33
#